data_AF-A0A850SXH2-F1
#
_entry.id   AF-A0A850SXH2-F1
#
_cell.length_a   1.000
_cell.length_b   1.000
_cell.length_c   1.000
_cell.angle_alpha   90.00
_cell.angle_beta   90.00
_cell.angle_gamma   90.00
#
_symmetry.space_group_name_H-M   'P 1'
#
loop_
_entity.id
_entity.type
_entity.pdbx_description
1 polymer ?
#
loop_
_entity_poly.entity_id
_entity_poly.type
_entity_poly.pdbx_seq_one_letter_code
_entity_poly.pdbx_strand_id
1 'polypeptide(L)' 'IKSFYVPRSNPDGYSLNLNCMDRTQFKSVESRAFDGRNWEAHAGELAHLSKEP' A
#
# COMPACT_ATOMS: atom_id res chain seq x y z
N ILE A 1 16.39 4.70 3.01
CA ILE A 1 15.04 4.10 3.10
C ILE A 1 14.03 5.24 3.03
N LYS A 2 12.96 5.16 2.21
CA LYS A 2 11.87 6.15 2.22
C LYS A 2 10.80 5.70 3.23
N SER A 3 10.46 6.56 4.18
CA SER A 3 9.42 6.27 5.18
C SER A 3 8.02 6.31 4.57
N PHE A 4 7.77 7.23 3.63
CA PHE A 4 6.52 7.33 2.88
C PHE A 4 6.68 8.02 1.52
N TYR A 5 5.70 7.84 0.62
CA TYR A 5 5.53 8.61 -0.61
C TYR A 5 4.09 8.47 -1.16
N VAL A 6 3.70 9.34 -2.10
CA VAL A 6 2.46 9.20 -2.88
C VAL A 6 2.78 8.42 -4.16
N PRO A 7 2.23 7.21 -4.36
CA PRO A 7 2.48 6.41 -5.55
C PRO A 7 1.74 6.95 -6.78
N ARG A 8 2.36 6.82 -7.96
CA ARG A 8 1.73 7.26 -9.23
C ARG A 8 0.47 6.47 -9.57
N SER A 9 0.42 5.19 -9.21
CA SER A 9 -0.72 4.29 -9.46
C SER A 9 -1.90 4.50 -8.53
N ASN A 10 -1.71 5.18 -7.39
CA ASN A 10 -2.75 5.52 -6.43
C ASN A 10 -2.48 6.95 -5.89
N PRO A 11 -2.76 8.00 -6.69
CA PRO A 11 -2.38 9.39 -6.37
C PRO A 11 -3.08 9.97 -5.14
N ASP A 12 -4.21 9.41 -4.75
CA ASP A 12 -4.97 9.77 -3.55
C ASP A 12 -4.54 8.97 -2.30
N GLY A 13 -3.62 8.02 -2.46
CA GLY A 13 -3.08 7.17 -1.40
C GLY A 13 -1.67 7.55 -0.94
N TYR A 14 -1.23 6.88 0.13
CA TYR A 14 0.15 6.92 0.62
C TYR A 14 0.71 5.51 0.74
N SER A 15 1.92 5.31 0.25
CA SER A 15 2.72 4.12 0.56
C SER A 15 3.55 4.38 1.80
N LEU A 16 3.43 3.51 2.81
CA LEU A 16 4.16 3.60 4.07
C LEU A 16 5.14 2.44 4.22
N ASN A 17 6.34 2.70 4.74
CA ASN A 17 7.28 1.63 5.10
C ASN A 17 7.06 1.21 6.56
N LEU A 18 6.55 0.00 6.78
CA LEU A 18 6.29 -0.55 8.11
C LEU A 18 7.52 -0.55 9.03
N ASN A 19 8.73 -0.72 8.48
CA ASN A 19 9.97 -0.71 9.27
C ASN A 19 10.32 0.67 9.83
N CYS A 20 9.69 1.74 9.32
CA CYS A 20 9.86 3.11 9.79
C CYS A 20 8.76 3.54 10.76
N MET A 21 7.83 2.65 11.11
CA MET A 21 6.68 2.96 11.97
C MET A 21 6.91 2.43 13.39
N ASP A 22 6.35 3.13 14.38
CA ASP A 22 6.33 2.65 15.75
C ASP A 22 5.31 1.51 15.87
N ARG A 23 5.79 0.29 16.15
CA ARG A 23 4.96 -0.91 16.24
C ARG A 23 3.92 -0.83 17.36
N THR A 24 4.12 -0.01 18.39
CA THR A 24 3.16 0.18 19.48
C THR A 24 1.87 0.86 19.03
N GLN A 25 1.88 1.52 17.86
CA GLN A 25 0.71 2.18 17.29
C GLN A 25 -0.28 1.21 16.65
N PHE A 26 0.10 -0.06 16.42
CA PHE A 26 -0.72 -1.04 15.74
C PHE A 26 -1.18 -2.14 16.70
N LYS A 27 -2.49 -2.41 16.70
CA LYS A 27 -3.04 -3.58 17.43
C LYS A 27 -2.72 -4.90 16.73
N SER A 28 -2.63 -4.89 15.40
CA SER A 28 -2.27 -6.04 14.57
C SER A 28 -1.78 -5.56 13.19
N VAL A 29 -1.00 -6.40 12.51
CA VAL A 29 -0.53 -6.17 11.14
C VAL A 29 -0.80 -7.45 10.35
N GLU A 30 -1.54 -7.32 9.25
CA GLU A 30 -1.77 -8.38 8.28
C GLU A 30 -0.92 -8.13 7.04
N SER A 31 -0.29 -9.17 6.50
CA SER A 31 0.46 -9.10 5.24
C SER A 31 -0.18 -10.04 4.23
N ARG A 32 -0.61 -9.50 3.09
CA ARG A 32 -1.18 -10.26 1.98
C ARG A 32 -0.20 -10.28 0.81
N ALA A 33 -0.02 -11.45 0.22
CA ALA A 33 0.77 -11.55 -1.01
C ALA A 33 0.04 -10.83 -2.15
N PHE A 34 0.81 -10.17 -3.01
CA PHE A 34 0.31 -9.50 -4.20
C PHE A 34 1.28 -9.76 -5.35
N ASP A 35 0.76 -10.14 -6.52
CA ASP A 35 1.58 -10.33 -7.71
C ASP A 35 1.86 -9.00 -8.40
N GLY A 36 2.86 -8.29 -7.89
CA GLY A 36 3.35 -7.06 -8.52
C GLY A 36 4.15 -7.29 -9.81
N ARG A 37 4.49 -8.54 -10.17
CA ARG A 37 5.23 -8.83 -11.41
C ARG A 37 4.30 -8.72 -12.62
N ASN A 38 3.06 -9.20 -12.48
CA ASN A 38 2.04 -9.15 -13.52
C ASN A 38 1.08 -7.97 -13.29
N TRP A 39 1.62 -6.75 -13.21
CA TRP A 39 0.90 -5.55 -12.79
C TRP A 39 -0.39 -5.30 -13.59
N GLU A 40 -0.33 -5.39 -14.92
CA GLU A 40 -1.47 -5.12 -15.81
C GLU A 40 -2.67 -6.04 -15.55
N ALA A 41 -2.42 -7.27 -15.08
CA ALA A 41 -3.47 -8.23 -14.76
C ALA A 41 -4.06 -8.05 -13.35
N HIS A 42 -3.25 -7.60 -12.38
CA HIS A 42 -3.61 -7.63 -10.96
C HIS A 42 -3.82 -6.24 -10.32
N ALA A 43 -3.41 -5.14 -10.96
CA ALA A 43 -3.53 -3.79 -10.39
C ALA A 43 -4.97 -3.42 -10.00
N GLY A 44 -5.98 -3.93 -10.73
CA GLY A 44 -7.39 -3.72 -10.43
C GLY A 44 -7.83 -4.28 -9.07
N GLU A 45 -7.14 -5.30 -8.54
CA GLU A 45 -7.39 -5.84 -7.21
C GLU A 45 -7.14 -4.81 -6.11
N LEU A 46 -6.29 -3.82 -6.36
CA LEU A 46 -5.97 -2.75 -5.41
C LEU A 46 -6.97 -1.58 -5.45
N ALA A 47 -7.94 -1.56 -6.38
CA ALA A 47 -8.84 -0.42 -6.58
C ALA A 47 -9.66 -0.07 -5.32
N HIS A 48 -10.03 -1.06 -4.52
CA HIS A 48 -10.77 -0.88 -3.26
C HIS A 48 -9.94 -0.18 -2.15
N LEU A 49 -8.64 0.06 -2.38
CA LEU A 49 -7.73 0.76 -1.46
C LEU A 49 -7.62 2.26 -1.78
N SER A 50 -8.24 2.73 -2.86
CA SER A 50 -8.40 4.15 -3.18
C SER A 50 -9.71 4.68 -2.62
N LYS A 51 -9.81 5.99 -2.42
CA LYS A 51 -11.08 6.63 -2.01
C LYS A 51 -12.06 6.60 -3.18
N GLU A 52 -13.36 6.44 -2.90
CA GLU A 52 -14.38 6.75 -3.91
C GLU A 52 -14.29 8.24 -4.28
N PRO A 53 -14.44 8.60 -5.56
CA PRO A 53 -14.50 10.00 -5.99
C PRO A 53 -15.69 10.76 -5.40
#